data_AF-A0A317MFA4-F1
#
_entry.id   AF-A0A317MFA4-F1
#
_cell.length_a   1.000
_cell.length_b   1.000
_cell.length_c   1.000
_cell.angle_alpha   90.00
_cell.angle_beta   90.00
_cell.angle_gamma   90.00
#
_symmetry.space_group_name_H-M   'P 1'
#
loop_
_entity.id
_entity.type
_entity.pdbx_description
1 polymer ?
#
loop_
_entity_poly.entity_id
_entity_poly.type
_entity_poly.pdbx_seq_one_letter_code
_entity_poly.pdbx_strand_id
1 'polypeptide(L)'
;MEGVLTRTPTGRPRVAAVGAILFVCLVGAPLMSLFPVAVWDLALGLGLGRPELETLLVTPVAVGGTVLMVLIAACLLGGAGVRQPALCACLVAGTSLATPLVMALLSPTFAPVPGDSQVNGAVVSAVVATAALGACVVFGRRRHRHGVLPGVAVAAAALLLLPMAAEHTRDRSTERRSISQISGFGHTIAVLDHPKWSPVRVHEVHGGLRMTYVAGEEADPLGTEPERKVPPQPEDGAAPAPDGPDGSSATREVAAGPGVGADRPEENSPKALHVLSWTPEQRASGIHDGCGFPGVECSEQDSMVVVHRGTDNGCGPHLSEVRTRLDDGAIASVHPHGAVAPEQLFAVANALRAETAGERDALIEEVLRG
;
A
#
# COMPACT_ATOMS: atom_id res chain seq x y z
N MET A 1 -70.66 -24.81 -11.61
CA MET A 1 -69.23 -25.12 -11.40
C MET A 1 -68.39 -23.99 -11.99
N GLU A 2 -68.32 -22.86 -11.29
CA GLU A 2 -67.52 -21.71 -11.71
C GLU A 2 -66.74 -21.23 -10.48
N GLY A 3 -65.47 -21.62 -10.43
CA GLY A 3 -64.57 -21.36 -9.32
C GLY A 3 -63.13 -21.55 -9.78
N VAL A 4 -62.79 -20.98 -10.94
CA VAL A 4 -61.42 -20.94 -11.45
C VAL A 4 -60.77 -19.71 -10.86
N LEU A 5 -60.03 -19.90 -9.76
CA LEU A 5 -59.13 -18.89 -9.21
C LEU A 5 -58.15 -18.46 -10.31
N THR A 6 -58.20 -17.17 -10.64
CA THR A 6 -57.31 -16.54 -11.62
C THR A 6 -55.86 -16.79 -11.20
N ARG A 7 -55.14 -17.62 -11.97
CA ARG A 7 -53.69 -17.77 -11.88
C ARG A 7 -53.08 -16.38 -11.97
N THR A 8 -52.50 -15.91 -10.87
CA THR A 8 -51.70 -14.69 -10.89
C THR A 8 -50.52 -14.89 -11.84
N PRO A 9 -50.22 -13.90 -12.71
CA PRO A 9 -49.13 -13.99 -13.67
C PRO A 9 -47.79 -13.96 -12.90
N THR A 10 -47.22 -15.13 -12.63
CA THR A 10 -46.13 -15.32 -11.66
C THR A 10 -44.72 -15.14 -12.22
N GLY A 11 -44.53 -14.88 -13.52
CA GLY A 11 -43.21 -14.90 -14.16
C GLY A 11 -42.56 -13.54 -14.44
N ARG A 12 -43.29 -12.58 -15.04
CA ARG A 12 -42.71 -11.36 -15.61
C ARG A 12 -42.20 -10.29 -14.62
N PRO A 13 -42.80 -10.05 -13.44
CA PRO A 13 -42.34 -8.96 -12.57
C PRO A 13 -40.97 -9.24 -11.94
N ARG A 14 -40.52 -10.50 -11.91
CA ARG A 14 -39.24 -10.87 -11.29
C ARG A 14 -38.03 -10.51 -12.15
N VAL A 15 -38.13 -10.67 -13.46
CA VAL A 15 -37.02 -10.39 -14.39
C VAL A 15 -36.77 -8.87 -14.47
N ALA A 16 -37.83 -8.07 -14.54
CA ALA A 16 -37.73 -6.61 -14.55
C ALA A 16 -37.10 -6.07 -13.25
N ALA A 17 -37.52 -6.58 -12.08
CA ALA A 17 -36.95 -6.20 -10.79
C ALA A 17 -35.47 -6.54 -10.67
N VAL A 18 -35.07 -7.75 -11.09
CA VAL A 18 -33.65 -8.16 -11.06
C VAL A 18 -32.82 -7.31 -12.03
N GLY A 19 -33.33 -7.04 -13.23
CA GLY A 19 -32.67 -6.18 -14.21
C GLY A 19 -32.47 -4.75 -13.70
N ALA A 20 -33.50 -4.16 -13.07
CA ALA A 20 -33.40 -2.82 -12.49
C ALA A 20 -32.39 -2.76 -11.33
N ILE A 21 -32.36 -3.77 -10.46
CA ILE A 21 -31.38 -3.86 -9.37
C ILE A 21 -29.95 -3.96 -9.94
N LEU A 22 -29.72 -4.85 -10.90
CA LEU A 22 -28.41 -4.99 -11.54
C LEU A 22 -27.98 -3.71 -12.24
N PHE A 23 -28.88 -3.03 -12.93
CA PHE A 23 -28.60 -1.75 -13.58
C PHE A 23 -28.18 -0.67 -12.58
N VAL A 24 -28.93 -0.52 -11.48
CA VAL A 24 -28.61 0.44 -10.42
C VAL A 24 -27.27 0.11 -9.75
N CYS A 25 -26.94 -1.17 -9.55
CA CYS A 25 -25.65 -1.56 -8.97
C CYS A 25 -24.46 -1.43 -9.92
N LEU A 26 -24.60 -1.88 -11.18
CA LEU A 26 -23.48 -1.96 -12.13
C LEU A 26 -23.23 -0.65 -12.88
N VAL A 27 -24.24 0.23 -12.98
CA VAL A 27 -24.14 1.51 -13.69
C VAL A 27 -24.37 2.67 -12.72
N GLY A 28 -25.44 2.60 -11.92
CA GLY A 28 -25.79 3.67 -10.98
C GLY A 28 -24.73 3.88 -9.88
N ALA A 29 -24.29 2.81 -9.21
CA ALA A 29 -23.33 2.92 -8.11
C ALA A 29 -21.96 3.48 -8.55
N PRO A 30 -21.36 3.02 -9.68
CA PRO A 30 -20.18 3.68 -10.25
C PRO A 30 -20.37 5.17 -10.51
N LEU A 31 -21.46 5.55 -11.21
CA LEU A 31 -21.73 6.96 -11.50
C LEU A 31 -21.90 7.80 -10.22
N MET A 32 -22.61 7.26 -9.21
CA MET A 32 -22.77 7.90 -7.91
C MET A 32 -21.44 8.05 -7.16
N SER A 33 -20.53 7.08 -7.26
CA SER A 33 -19.21 7.14 -6.63
C SER A 33 -18.26 8.14 -7.31
N LEU A 34 -18.34 8.26 -8.64
CA LEU A 34 -17.49 9.15 -9.43
C LEU A 34 -17.99 10.59 -9.43
N PHE A 35 -19.29 10.82 -9.22
CA PHE A 35 -19.88 12.15 -9.27
C PHE A 35 -19.24 13.17 -8.30
N PRO A 36 -19.06 12.87 -6.99
CA PRO A 36 -18.40 13.81 -6.08
C PRO A 36 -16.96 14.12 -6.50
N VAL A 37 -16.23 13.11 -7.00
CA VAL A 37 -14.85 13.26 -7.47
C VAL A 37 -14.80 14.17 -8.70
N ALA A 38 -15.66 13.94 -9.69
CA ALA A 38 -15.72 14.77 -10.88
C ALA A 38 -16.14 16.22 -10.58
N VAL A 39 -17.07 16.43 -9.63
CA VAL A 39 -17.45 17.78 -9.18
C VAL A 39 -16.28 18.47 -8.49
N TRP A 40 -15.51 17.73 -7.68
CA TRP A 40 -14.30 18.24 -7.03
C TRP A 40 -13.20 18.62 -8.02
N ASP A 41 -12.89 17.74 -8.98
CA ASP A 41 -11.89 18.00 -10.01
C ASP A 41 -12.28 19.20 -10.89
N LEU A 42 -13.56 19.36 -11.19
CA LEU A 42 -14.09 20.52 -11.89
C LEU A 42 -13.91 21.80 -11.06
N ALA A 43 -14.15 21.75 -9.75
CA ALA A 43 -13.99 22.89 -8.85
C ALA A 43 -12.54 23.37 -8.77
N LEU A 44 -11.60 22.42 -8.66
CA LEU A 44 -10.16 22.69 -8.72
C LEU A 44 -9.76 23.30 -10.07
N GLY A 45 -10.28 22.76 -11.18
CA GLY A 45 -10.01 23.25 -12.53
C GLY A 45 -10.54 24.67 -12.80
N LEU A 46 -11.60 25.08 -12.09
CA LEU A 46 -12.16 26.44 -12.17
C LEU A 46 -11.33 27.47 -11.38
N GLY A 47 -10.28 27.06 -10.68
CA GLY A 47 -9.35 27.96 -10.02
C GLY A 47 -10.00 28.78 -8.90
N LEU A 48 -10.98 28.19 -8.20
CA LEU A 48 -11.57 28.78 -7.00
C LEU A 48 -10.53 28.78 -5.87
N GLY A 49 -9.53 29.66 -5.95
CA GLY A 49 -8.35 29.69 -5.08
C GLY A 49 -8.61 30.07 -3.61
N ARG A 50 -9.87 30.03 -3.16
CA ARG A 50 -10.23 30.18 -1.74
C ARG A 50 -10.98 28.94 -1.27
N PRO A 51 -10.41 28.14 -0.35
CA PRO A 51 -10.99 26.88 0.11
C PRO A 51 -12.38 27.08 0.77
N GLU A 52 -12.61 28.25 1.38
CA GLU A 52 -13.90 28.60 1.98
C GLU A 52 -15.02 28.79 0.94
N LEU A 53 -14.70 29.36 -0.23
CA LEU A 53 -15.68 29.59 -1.28
C LEU A 53 -15.96 28.32 -2.07
N GLU A 54 -14.91 27.51 -2.27
CA GLU A 54 -14.98 26.22 -2.96
C GLU A 54 -15.93 25.26 -2.23
N THR A 55 -15.74 25.07 -0.93
CA THR A 55 -16.60 24.20 -0.12
C THR A 55 -18.06 24.67 -0.10
N LEU A 56 -18.29 25.99 -0.03
CA LEU A 56 -19.64 26.56 0.00
C LEU A 56 -20.41 26.36 -1.31
N LEU A 57 -19.73 26.35 -2.45
CA LEU A 57 -20.35 26.16 -3.78
C LEU A 57 -20.44 24.69 -4.18
N VAL A 58 -19.43 23.89 -3.86
CA VAL A 58 -19.34 22.48 -4.26
C VAL A 58 -20.30 21.60 -3.45
N THR A 59 -20.41 21.85 -2.14
CA THR A 59 -21.22 20.99 -1.25
C THR A 59 -22.70 20.93 -1.66
N PRO A 60 -23.40 22.05 -1.93
CA PRO A 60 -24.80 21.99 -2.36
C PRO A 60 -25.00 21.27 -3.69
N VAL A 61 -24.07 21.43 -4.64
CA VAL A 61 -24.12 20.77 -5.94
C VAL A 61 -23.91 19.26 -5.79
N ALA A 62 -22.92 18.85 -4.99
CA ALA A 62 -22.64 17.45 -4.70
C ALA A 62 -23.83 16.77 -3.98
N VAL A 63 -24.39 17.43 -2.95
CA VAL A 63 -25.57 16.95 -2.21
C VAL A 63 -26.79 16.89 -3.12
N GLY A 64 -27.06 17.94 -3.89
CA GLY A 64 -28.19 18.00 -4.82
C GLY A 64 -28.13 16.92 -5.90
N GLY A 65 -26.96 16.72 -6.51
CA GLY A 65 -26.74 15.65 -7.49
C GLY A 65 -26.91 14.24 -6.88
N THR A 66 -26.44 14.05 -5.65
CA THR A 66 -26.65 12.78 -4.91
C THR A 66 -28.14 12.51 -4.65
N VAL A 67 -28.87 13.51 -4.15
CA VAL A 67 -30.32 13.38 -3.89
C VAL A 67 -31.06 13.07 -5.19
N LEU A 68 -30.72 13.75 -6.29
CA LEU A 68 -31.31 13.50 -7.60
C LEU A 68 -31.05 12.05 -8.06
N MET A 69 -29.82 11.57 -7.94
CA MET A 69 -29.46 10.19 -8.29
C MET A 69 -30.25 9.16 -7.45
N VAL A 70 -30.44 9.40 -6.15
CA VAL A 70 -31.26 8.56 -5.26
C VAL A 70 -32.72 8.53 -5.71
N LEU A 71 -33.28 9.69 -6.06
CA LEU A 71 -34.66 9.79 -6.54
C LEU A 71 -34.85 9.04 -7.86
N ILE A 72 -33.91 9.18 -8.81
CA ILE A 72 -33.93 8.44 -10.08
C ILE A 72 -33.88 6.93 -9.83
N ALA A 73 -32.97 6.47 -8.96
CA ALA A 73 -32.87 5.06 -8.61
C ALA A 73 -34.15 4.54 -7.93
N ALA A 74 -34.75 5.32 -7.02
CA ALA A 74 -36.01 4.96 -6.38
C ALA A 74 -37.16 4.87 -7.39
N CYS A 75 -37.25 5.81 -8.33
CA CYS A 75 -38.25 5.77 -9.41
C CYS A 75 -38.08 4.53 -10.30
N LEU A 76 -36.85 4.21 -10.72
CA LEU A 76 -36.55 3.03 -11.53
C LEU A 76 -36.92 1.73 -10.80
N LEU A 77 -36.55 1.61 -9.53
CA LEU A 77 -36.86 0.44 -8.70
C LEU A 77 -38.37 0.33 -8.44
N GLY A 78 -39.06 1.45 -8.24
CA GLY A 78 -40.51 1.51 -8.07
C GLY A 78 -41.24 1.05 -9.33
N GLY A 79 -40.83 1.52 -10.51
CA GLY A 79 -41.36 1.08 -11.81
C GLY A 79 -41.13 -0.41 -12.07
N ALA A 80 -40.07 -0.99 -11.51
CA ALA A 80 -39.77 -2.41 -11.62
C ALA A 80 -40.52 -3.29 -10.59
N GLY A 81 -41.32 -2.69 -9.70
CA GLY A 81 -42.13 -3.42 -8.70
C GLY A 81 -41.38 -3.81 -7.43
N VAL A 82 -40.27 -3.16 -7.10
CA VAL A 82 -39.56 -3.36 -5.83
C VAL A 82 -40.40 -2.80 -4.68
N ARG A 83 -40.58 -3.58 -3.60
CA ARG A 83 -41.47 -3.21 -2.47
C ARG A 83 -41.02 -1.99 -1.67
N GLN A 84 -39.71 -1.74 -1.61
CA GLN A 84 -39.11 -0.65 -0.82
C GLN A 84 -38.04 0.07 -1.65
N PRO A 85 -38.44 0.79 -2.71
CA PRO A 85 -37.50 1.33 -3.68
C PRO A 85 -36.61 2.42 -3.09
N ALA A 86 -37.17 3.29 -2.23
CA ALA A 86 -36.43 4.35 -1.58
C ALA A 86 -35.31 3.81 -0.65
N LEU A 87 -35.60 2.79 0.16
CA LEU A 87 -34.60 2.21 1.06
C LEU A 87 -33.47 1.51 0.28
N CYS A 88 -33.81 0.83 -0.82
CA CYS A 88 -32.81 0.20 -1.69
C CYS A 88 -31.93 1.25 -2.38
N ALA A 89 -32.53 2.33 -2.89
CA ALA A 89 -31.81 3.44 -3.51
C ALA A 89 -30.86 4.13 -2.50
N CYS A 90 -31.34 4.42 -1.29
CA CYS A 90 -30.51 5.00 -0.22
C CYS A 90 -29.35 4.08 0.18
N LEU A 91 -29.58 2.76 0.24
CA LEU A 91 -28.51 1.80 0.54
C LEU A 91 -27.42 1.84 -0.53
N VAL A 92 -27.80 1.78 -1.81
CA VAL A 92 -26.84 1.83 -2.92
C VAL A 92 -26.05 3.13 -2.89
N ALA A 93 -26.74 4.27 -2.81
CA ALA A 93 -26.10 5.58 -2.78
C ALA A 93 -25.16 5.74 -1.57
N GLY A 94 -25.60 5.29 -0.39
CA GLY A 94 -24.78 5.30 0.82
C GLY A 94 -23.51 4.46 0.65
N THR A 95 -23.63 3.25 0.10
CA THR A 95 -22.45 2.39 -0.15
C THR A 95 -21.53 2.97 -1.22
N SER A 96 -22.06 3.55 -2.30
CA SER A 96 -21.25 4.14 -3.36
C SER A 96 -20.51 5.41 -2.94
N LEU A 97 -21.05 6.16 -1.97
CA LEU A 97 -20.37 7.32 -1.40
C LEU A 97 -19.35 6.95 -0.33
N ALA A 98 -19.65 5.95 0.51
CA ALA A 98 -18.75 5.51 1.57
C ALA A 98 -17.49 4.82 1.03
N THR A 99 -17.64 4.02 -0.03
CA THR A 99 -16.54 3.23 -0.61
C THR A 99 -15.33 4.07 -1.04
N PRO A 100 -15.45 5.14 -1.87
CA PRO A 100 -14.29 5.94 -2.27
C PRO A 100 -13.65 6.65 -1.07
N LEU A 101 -14.42 7.04 -0.06
CA LEU A 101 -13.89 7.67 1.15
C LEU A 101 -13.05 6.69 1.98
N VAL A 102 -13.53 5.46 2.13
CA VAL A 102 -12.77 4.38 2.78
C VAL A 102 -11.51 4.05 1.97
N MET A 103 -11.62 3.94 0.64
CA MET A 103 -10.46 3.68 -0.23
C MET A 103 -9.43 4.82 -0.17
N ALA A 104 -9.87 6.07 -0.09
CA ALA A 104 -8.98 7.23 0.05
C ALA A 104 -8.24 7.23 1.39
N LEU A 105 -8.91 6.85 2.49
CA LEU A 105 -8.25 6.66 3.79
C LEU A 105 -7.23 5.51 3.78
N LEU A 106 -7.42 4.54 2.89
CA LEU A 106 -6.53 3.39 2.69
C LEU A 106 -5.52 3.63 1.54
N SER A 107 -5.46 4.85 0.98
CA SER A 107 -4.62 5.21 -0.17
C SER A 107 -3.14 4.72 -0.12
N PRO A 108 -2.40 4.79 1.00
CA PRO A 108 -1.02 4.30 0.99
C PRO A 108 -0.90 2.78 0.78
N THR A 109 -1.96 2.00 1.07
CA THR A 109 -1.95 0.53 0.95
C THR A 109 -2.50 0.04 -0.39
N PHE A 110 -3.40 0.77 -1.05
CA PHE A 110 -3.89 0.40 -2.39
C PHE A 110 -2.96 0.89 -3.50
N ALA A 111 -2.01 0.04 -3.88
CA ALA A 111 -1.42 0.16 -5.22
C ALA A 111 -2.54 -0.21 -6.22
N PRO A 112 -2.94 0.70 -7.13
CA PRO A 112 -4.03 0.40 -8.03
C PRO A 112 -3.67 -0.82 -8.89
N VAL A 113 -4.61 -1.77 -8.99
CA VAL A 113 -4.71 -2.69 -10.13
C VAL A 113 -4.49 -1.85 -11.40
N PRO A 114 -3.75 -2.33 -12.43
CA PRO A 114 -3.49 -1.53 -13.64
C PRO A 114 -4.76 -0.84 -14.13
N GLY A 115 -4.84 0.46 -13.90
CA GLY A 115 -6.08 1.23 -13.93
C GLY A 115 -6.01 2.43 -12.99
N ASP A 116 -6.78 3.47 -13.30
CA ASP A 116 -6.89 4.64 -12.44
C ASP A 116 -7.54 4.27 -11.10
N SER A 117 -7.11 4.89 -10.01
CA SER A 117 -7.68 4.71 -8.66
C SER A 117 -9.20 4.90 -8.63
N GLN A 118 -9.71 5.78 -9.49
CA GLN A 118 -11.13 6.04 -9.68
C GLN A 118 -11.88 4.80 -10.22
N VAL A 119 -11.29 4.07 -11.17
CA VAL A 119 -11.88 2.86 -11.75
C VAL A 119 -12.00 1.76 -10.70
N ASN A 120 -10.95 1.59 -9.89
CA ASN A 120 -10.95 0.61 -8.81
C ASN A 120 -12.02 0.94 -7.75
N GLY A 121 -12.15 2.21 -7.36
CA GLY A 121 -13.21 2.66 -6.45
C GLY A 121 -14.62 2.39 -6.98
N ALA A 122 -14.85 2.63 -8.27
CA ALA A 122 -16.12 2.36 -8.93
C ALA A 122 -16.47 0.86 -8.96
N VAL A 123 -15.50 0.00 -9.28
CA VAL A 123 -15.68 -1.47 -9.29
C VAL A 123 -15.99 -1.99 -7.89
N VAL A 124 -15.23 -1.56 -6.87
CA VAL A 124 -15.47 -1.96 -5.48
C VAL A 124 -16.85 -1.49 -5.02
N SER A 125 -17.25 -0.27 -5.35
CA SER A 125 -18.57 0.27 -5.02
C SER A 125 -19.70 -0.58 -5.61
N ALA A 126 -19.58 -0.98 -6.88
CA ALA A 126 -20.55 -1.86 -7.53
C ALA A 126 -20.64 -3.23 -6.85
N VAL A 127 -19.50 -3.83 -6.48
CA VAL A 127 -19.45 -5.14 -5.80
C VAL A 127 -20.10 -5.06 -4.41
N VAL A 128 -19.74 -4.04 -3.61
CA VAL A 128 -20.30 -3.84 -2.26
C VAL A 128 -21.80 -3.58 -2.32
N ALA A 129 -22.26 -2.70 -3.22
CA ALA A 129 -23.68 -2.40 -3.39
C ALA A 129 -24.48 -3.64 -3.83
N THR A 130 -23.93 -4.44 -4.75
CA THR A 130 -24.58 -5.68 -5.22
C THR A 130 -24.68 -6.70 -4.10
N ALA A 131 -23.63 -6.89 -3.30
CA ALA A 131 -23.63 -7.80 -2.16
C ALA A 131 -24.66 -7.37 -1.09
N ALA A 132 -24.71 -6.07 -0.78
CA ALA A 132 -25.63 -5.51 0.20
C ALA A 132 -27.10 -5.69 -0.22
N LEU A 133 -27.43 -5.42 -1.49
CA LEU A 133 -28.79 -5.66 -2.00
C LEU A 133 -29.13 -7.14 -2.12
N GLY A 134 -28.18 -7.98 -2.54
CA GLY A 134 -28.33 -9.43 -2.55
C GLY A 134 -28.70 -9.98 -1.17
N ALA A 135 -28.02 -9.50 -0.12
CA ALA A 135 -28.33 -9.84 1.26
C ALA A 135 -29.76 -9.42 1.65
N CYS A 136 -30.16 -8.18 1.35
CA CYS A 136 -31.53 -7.72 1.58
C CYS A 136 -32.58 -8.62 0.93
N VAL A 137 -32.34 -9.06 -0.31
CA VAL A 137 -33.26 -9.95 -1.05
C VAL A 137 -33.32 -11.35 -0.43
N VAL A 138 -32.19 -11.91 -0.01
CA VAL A 138 -32.13 -13.26 0.59
C VAL A 138 -32.80 -13.27 1.96
N PHE A 139 -32.48 -12.31 2.83
CA PHE A 139 -33.00 -12.25 4.19
C PHE A 139 -34.46 -11.77 4.25
N GLY A 140 -34.90 -10.92 3.31
CA GLY A 140 -36.29 -10.46 3.21
C GLY A 140 -37.30 -11.55 2.81
N ARG A 141 -36.84 -12.73 2.36
CA ARG A 141 -37.72 -13.88 2.07
C ARG A 141 -38.20 -14.58 3.35
N ARG A 142 -37.52 -14.41 4.48
CA ARG A 142 -38.00 -14.94 5.77
C ARG A 142 -39.10 -14.01 6.28
N ARG A 143 -40.23 -14.59 6.68
CA ARG A 143 -41.54 -13.93 6.92
C ARG A 143 -41.55 -12.87 8.05
N HIS A 144 -40.40 -12.55 8.65
CA HIS A 144 -40.25 -11.52 9.68
C HIS A 144 -39.67 -10.26 9.08
N ARG A 145 -40.16 -9.10 9.57
CA ARG A 145 -39.84 -7.73 9.12
C ARG A 145 -38.36 -7.39 9.34
N HIS A 146 -37.45 -8.07 8.67
CA HIS A 146 -36.07 -7.66 8.63
C HIS A 146 -35.98 -6.54 7.60
N GLY A 147 -35.77 -5.31 8.11
CA GLY A 147 -35.57 -4.11 7.30
C GLY A 147 -34.22 -4.13 6.56
N VAL A 148 -33.65 -2.97 6.29
CA VAL A 148 -32.38 -2.81 5.53
C VAL A 148 -31.13 -3.28 6.30
N LEU A 149 -31.30 -3.65 7.58
CA LEU A 149 -30.23 -4.07 8.49
C LEU A 149 -29.26 -5.14 7.96
N PRO A 150 -29.69 -6.24 7.30
CA PRO A 150 -28.75 -7.23 6.80
C PRO A 150 -27.90 -6.69 5.63
N GLY A 151 -28.45 -5.80 4.80
CA GLY A 151 -27.67 -5.15 3.74
C GLY A 151 -26.64 -4.19 4.31
N VAL A 152 -27.01 -3.41 5.34
CA VAL A 152 -26.08 -2.53 6.05
C VAL A 152 -24.97 -3.33 6.73
N ALA A 153 -25.30 -4.44 7.39
CA ALA A 153 -24.31 -5.31 8.04
C ALA A 153 -23.33 -5.91 7.03
N VAL A 154 -23.79 -6.37 5.87
CA VAL A 154 -22.92 -6.90 4.80
C VAL A 154 -22.05 -5.81 4.20
N ALA A 155 -22.59 -4.61 3.96
CA ALA A 155 -21.80 -3.48 3.47
C ALA A 155 -20.70 -3.09 4.48
N ALA A 156 -21.04 -2.98 5.76
CA ALA A 156 -20.07 -2.68 6.81
C ALA A 156 -18.98 -3.76 6.91
N ALA A 157 -19.36 -5.04 6.90
CA ALA A 157 -18.41 -6.15 6.91
C ALA A 157 -17.49 -6.13 5.68
N ALA A 158 -18.03 -5.87 4.48
CA ALA A 158 -17.23 -5.77 3.26
C ALA A 158 -16.22 -4.61 3.34
N LEU A 159 -16.64 -3.44 3.82
CA LEU A 159 -15.77 -2.29 3.99
C LEU A 159 -14.67 -2.53 5.04
N LEU A 160 -14.98 -3.26 6.12
CA LEU A 160 -14.01 -3.63 7.15
C LEU A 160 -13.00 -4.69 6.68
N LEU A 161 -13.36 -5.53 5.71
CA LEU A 161 -12.48 -6.55 5.13
C LEU A 161 -11.62 -6.04 3.97
N LEU A 162 -11.95 -4.87 3.40
CA LEU A 162 -11.19 -4.26 2.30
C LEU A 162 -9.69 -4.10 2.60
N PRO A 163 -9.25 -3.62 3.78
CA PRO A 163 -7.82 -3.48 4.09
C PRO A 163 -7.07 -4.82 4.02
N MET A 164 -7.64 -5.87 4.61
CA MET A 164 -7.03 -7.22 4.60
C MET A 164 -6.92 -7.77 3.16
N ALA A 165 -7.96 -7.55 2.34
CA ALA A 165 -7.92 -7.95 0.93
C ALA A 165 -6.90 -7.10 0.13
N ALA A 166 -6.76 -5.81 0.46
CA ALA A 166 -5.79 -4.91 -0.14
C ALA A 166 -4.36 -5.36 0.14
N GLU A 167 -4.04 -5.67 1.40
CA GLU A 167 -2.74 -6.19 1.82
C GLU A 167 -2.42 -7.50 1.10
N HIS A 168 -3.36 -8.44 1.11
CA HIS A 168 -3.18 -9.73 0.44
C HIS A 168 -2.98 -9.60 -1.09
N THR A 169 -3.66 -8.65 -1.73
CA THR A 169 -3.47 -8.40 -3.17
C THR A 169 -2.20 -7.62 -3.46
N ARG A 170 -1.82 -6.68 -2.59
CA ARG A 170 -0.57 -5.94 -2.67
C ARG A 170 0.61 -6.90 -2.61
N ASP A 171 0.62 -7.81 -1.64
CA ASP A 171 1.69 -8.79 -1.46
C ASP A 171 1.87 -9.66 -2.71
N ARG A 172 0.78 -10.21 -3.24
CA ARG A 172 0.81 -10.96 -4.51
C ARG A 172 1.24 -10.13 -5.71
N SER A 173 0.86 -8.85 -5.76
CA SER A 173 1.26 -7.97 -6.85
C SER A 173 2.74 -7.64 -6.78
N THR A 174 3.28 -7.44 -5.57
CA THR A 174 4.70 -7.22 -5.34
C THR A 174 5.49 -8.47 -5.69
N GLU A 175 5.02 -9.64 -5.29
CA GLU A 175 5.58 -10.95 -5.62
C GLU A 175 5.66 -11.15 -7.14
N ARG A 176 4.55 -11.00 -7.86
CA ARG A 176 4.52 -11.10 -9.34
C ARG A 176 5.42 -10.08 -10.01
N ARG A 177 5.47 -8.85 -9.50
CA ARG A 177 6.37 -7.82 -10.02
C ARG A 177 7.83 -8.23 -9.80
N SER A 178 8.19 -8.73 -8.62
CA SER A 178 9.54 -9.22 -8.33
C SER A 178 9.93 -10.38 -9.26
N ILE A 179 9.05 -11.36 -9.50
CA ILE A 179 9.31 -12.43 -10.48
C ILE A 179 9.59 -11.84 -11.87
N SER A 180 8.70 -10.95 -12.33
CA SER A 180 8.85 -10.33 -13.66
C SER A 180 10.15 -9.53 -13.80
N GLN A 181 10.58 -8.87 -12.71
CA GLN A 181 11.83 -8.09 -12.68
C GLN A 181 13.06 -9.00 -12.69
N ILE A 182 13.08 -10.08 -11.90
CA ILE A 182 14.20 -11.04 -11.91
C ILE A 182 14.30 -11.71 -13.29
N SER A 183 13.17 -12.21 -13.82
CA SER A 183 13.12 -12.89 -15.12
C SER A 183 13.46 -11.96 -16.30
N GLY A 184 13.05 -10.69 -16.21
CA GLY A 184 13.27 -9.68 -17.25
C GLY A 184 14.63 -8.99 -17.20
N PHE A 185 15.40 -9.14 -16.10
CA PHE A 185 16.69 -8.49 -15.96
C PHE A 185 17.75 -9.16 -16.86
N GLY A 186 18.09 -8.53 -17.98
CA GLY A 186 18.96 -9.10 -19.02
C GLY A 186 20.45 -9.17 -18.69
N HIS A 187 20.86 -8.96 -17.44
CA HIS A 187 22.26 -8.81 -17.02
C HIS A 187 22.59 -9.70 -15.82
N THR A 188 23.87 -9.89 -15.52
CA THR A 188 24.34 -10.66 -14.36
C THR A 188 23.78 -10.07 -13.06
N ILE A 189 23.14 -10.92 -12.27
CA ILE A 189 22.69 -10.58 -10.91
C ILE A 189 23.82 -10.86 -9.91
N ALA A 190 24.06 -9.93 -9.00
CA ALA A 190 24.91 -10.13 -7.84
C ALA A 190 24.14 -10.93 -6.79
N VAL A 191 24.67 -12.08 -6.41
CA VAL A 191 24.07 -12.99 -5.42
C VAL A 191 24.94 -12.99 -4.18
N LEU A 192 24.30 -12.83 -3.02
CA LEU A 192 24.95 -12.96 -1.73
C LEU A 192 25.03 -14.43 -1.32
N ASP A 193 26.25 -14.96 -1.28
CA ASP A 193 26.52 -16.32 -0.83
C ASP A 193 26.87 -16.31 0.67
N HIS A 194 25.86 -16.15 1.52
CA HIS A 194 26.07 -16.05 2.96
C HIS A 194 24.98 -16.82 3.75
N PRO A 195 25.37 -17.75 4.65
CA PRO A 195 24.42 -18.66 5.32
C PRO A 195 23.44 -17.97 6.27
N LYS A 196 23.80 -16.77 6.76
CA LYS A 196 22.94 -15.97 7.65
C LYS A 196 22.00 -15.00 6.94
N TRP A 197 22.03 -14.89 5.62
CA TRP A 197 21.21 -13.92 4.89
C TRP A 197 20.33 -14.64 3.90
N SER A 198 19.04 -14.32 3.90
CA SER A 198 18.07 -14.88 2.96
C SER A 198 17.44 -13.77 2.11
N PRO A 199 17.28 -13.97 0.79
CA PRO A 199 16.64 -13.00 -0.07
C PRO A 199 15.12 -13.01 0.18
N VAL A 200 14.54 -11.84 0.40
CA VAL A 200 13.09 -11.69 0.70
C VAL A 200 12.34 -10.89 -0.35
N ARG A 201 13.02 -10.04 -1.13
CA ARG A 201 12.34 -9.15 -2.07
C ARG A 201 13.26 -8.69 -3.18
N VAL A 202 12.69 -8.44 -4.36
CA VAL A 202 13.43 -7.88 -5.49
C VAL A 202 12.69 -6.69 -6.09
N HIS A 203 13.44 -5.64 -6.43
CA HIS A 203 12.96 -4.41 -7.03
C HIS A 203 13.92 -3.89 -8.08
N GLU A 204 13.39 -3.36 -9.18
CA GLU A 204 14.19 -2.58 -10.13
C GLU A 204 14.38 -1.14 -9.61
N VAL A 205 15.63 -0.64 -9.61
CA VAL A 205 15.99 0.71 -9.18
C VAL A 205 17.01 1.30 -10.15
N HIS A 206 16.65 2.40 -10.82
CA HIS A 206 17.49 3.05 -11.84
C HIS A 206 17.97 2.10 -12.95
N GLY A 207 17.13 1.14 -13.35
CA GLY A 207 17.46 0.10 -14.33
C GLY A 207 18.27 -1.07 -13.77
N GLY A 208 18.85 -0.94 -12.56
CA GLY A 208 19.53 -2.04 -11.86
C GLY A 208 18.57 -2.92 -11.06
N LEU A 209 19.00 -4.13 -10.71
CA LEU A 209 18.21 -5.06 -9.92
C LEU A 209 18.64 -5.01 -8.45
N ARG A 210 17.75 -4.54 -7.58
CA ARG A 210 17.95 -4.46 -6.12
C ARG A 210 17.28 -5.65 -5.42
N MET A 211 18.06 -6.49 -4.77
CA MET A 211 17.61 -7.59 -3.94
C MET A 211 17.74 -7.23 -2.46
N THR A 212 16.68 -7.44 -1.68
CA THR A 212 16.65 -7.24 -0.24
C THR A 212 16.92 -8.56 0.45
N TYR A 213 17.86 -8.54 1.39
CA TYR A 213 18.19 -9.66 2.25
C TYR A 213 17.84 -9.33 3.70
N VAL A 214 17.37 -10.32 4.44
CA VAL A 214 17.20 -10.25 5.89
C VAL A 214 18.15 -11.21 6.58
N ALA A 215 18.69 -10.79 7.72
CA ALA A 215 19.46 -11.69 8.55
C ALA A 215 18.50 -12.76 9.11
N GLY A 216 18.82 -14.03 8.91
CA GLY A 216 18.13 -15.11 9.62
C GLY A 216 18.28 -14.89 11.11
N GLU A 217 17.24 -15.22 11.89
CA GLU A 217 17.39 -15.32 13.34
C GLU A 217 18.58 -16.24 13.59
N GLU A 218 19.63 -15.66 14.18
CA GLU A 218 20.76 -16.42 14.65
C GLU A 218 20.15 -17.39 15.67
N ALA A 219 19.94 -18.64 15.25
CA ALA A 219 19.53 -19.71 16.14
C ALA A 219 20.68 -19.83 17.13
N ASP A 220 20.59 -19.05 18.22
CA ASP A 220 21.64 -18.85 19.19
C ASP A 220 22.12 -20.25 19.60
N PRO A 221 23.28 -20.71 19.10
CA PRO A 221 23.68 -22.11 19.28
C PRO A 221 24.01 -22.38 20.75
N LEU A 222 24.14 -21.32 21.55
CA LEU A 222 23.97 -21.35 22.99
C LEU A 222 22.64 -20.68 23.30
N GLY A 223 21.60 -21.46 23.61
CA GLY A 223 20.43 -20.91 24.31
C GLY A 223 20.90 -20.29 25.61
N THR A 224 21.26 -19.02 25.59
CA THR A 224 21.47 -18.22 26.78
C THR A 224 20.06 -18.06 27.33
N GLU A 225 19.70 -18.93 28.27
CA GLU A 225 18.43 -18.82 28.99
C GLU A 225 18.22 -17.34 29.34
N PRO A 226 17.05 -16.76 29.04
CA PRO A 226 16.79 -15.35 29.26
C PRO A 226 17.17 -15.06 30.70
N GLU A 227 18.24 -14.28 30.85
CA GLU A 227 18.84 -13.93 32.13
C GLU A 227 17.70 -13.52 33.05
N ARG A 228 17.42 -14.40 34.03
CA ARG A 228 16.26 -14.30 34.91
C ARG A 228 16.37 -12.95 35.60
N LYS A 229 15.61 -11.98 35.10
CA LYS A 229 15.54 -10.60 35.58
C LYS A 229 15.41 -10.64 37.10
N VAL A 230 16.54 -10.46 37.80
CA VAL A 230 16.53 -10.30 39.26
C VAL A 230 15.83 -8.96 39.49
N PRO A 231 14.70 -8.94 40.20
CA PRO A 231 13.96 -7.70 40.41
C PRO A 231 14.87 -6.69 41.13
N PRO A 232 14.87 -5.42 40.70
CA PRO A 232 15.67 -4.38 41.36
C PRO A 232 15.22 -4.25 42.81
N GLN A 233 16.19 -4.29 43.73
CA GLN A 233 15.96 -3.89 45.12
C GLN A 233 15.54 -2.41 45.16
N PRO A 234 14.58 -2.04 46.02
CA PRO A 234 14.20 -0.66 46.21
C PRO A 234 15.29 0.06 47.01
N GLU A 235 15.97 1.02 46.38
CA GLU A 235 16.77 2.01 47.10
C GLU A 235 15.90 3.22 47.45
N ASP A 236 15.94 3.55 48.74
CA ASP A 236 15.24 4.66 49.37
C ASP A 236 15.86 6.03 49.01
N GLY A 237 15.01 6.92 48.51
CA GLY A 237 14.88 8.34 48.88
C GLY A 237 16.08 9.30 48.84
N ALA A 238 16.00 10.33 47.98
CA ALA A 238 16.32 11.71 48.36
C ALA A 238 15.71 12.75 47.39
N ALA A 239 15.40 13.92 47.96
CA ALA A 239 14.45 14.96 47.56
C ALA A 239 14.93 15.94 46.44
N PRO A 240 14.04 16.84 45.95
CA PRO A 240 14.23 17.67 44.76
C PRO A 240 14.68 19.11 45.05
N ALA A 241 15.19 19.80 44.04
CA ALA A 241 15.36 21.26 44.01
C ALA A 241 15.32 21.82 42.56
N PRO A 242 15.02 23.13 42.36
CA PRO A 242 14.12 23.58 41.30
C PRO A 242 14.74 24.49 40.21
N ASP A 243 13.94 24.67 39.15
CA ASP A 243 13.72 25.82 38.25
C ASP A 243 14.89 26.68 37.73
N GLY A 244 14.95 26.79 36.40
CA GLY A 244 15.63 27.85 35.64
C GLY A 244 15.15 27.92 34.18
N PRO A 245 14.79 29.10 33.61
CA PRO A 245 13.91 29.19 32.44
C PRO A 245 14.60 29.55 31.11
N ASP A 246 13.77 29.54 30.05
CA ASP A 246 13.84 30.28 28.78
C ASP A 246 14.68 29.76 27.61
N GLY A 247 14.00 29.62 26.46
CA GLY A 247 14.61 29.40 25.15
C GLY A 247 13.63 29.02 24.04
N SER A 248 12.70 29.92 23.70
CA SER A 248 11.77 29.82 22.57
C SER A 248 12.41 30.19 21.22
N SER A 249 11.76 29.75 20.13
CA SER A 249 11.91 30.10 18.70
C SER A 249 12.83 29.17 17.87
N ALA A 250 12.50 28.74 16.65
CA ALA A 250 11.45 29.13 15.72
C ALA A 250 11.10 27.98 14.75
N THR A 251 9.82 27.89 14.44
CA THR A 251 9.23 27.12 13.34
C THR A 251 9.64 27.72 11.99
N ARG A 252 10.10 26.88 11.04
CA ARG A 252 10.10 27.23 9.61
C ARG A 252 9.71 26.01 8.77
N GLU A 253 8.45 25.99 8.37
CA GLU A 253 7.97 25.25 7.20
C GLU A 253 8.56 25.86 5.93
N VAL A 254 9.26 25.05 5.13
CA VAL A 254 9.35 25.23 3.67
C VAL A 254 9.42 23.86 2.99
N ALA A 255 8.31 23.54 2.32
CA ALA A 255 8.14 22.80 1.07
C ALA A 255 9.03 21.59 0.71
N ALA A 256 8.33 20.46 0.62
CA ALA A 256 8.68 19.15 0.10
C ALA A 256 9.28 19.09 -1.32
N GLY A 257 10.22 18.16 -1.49
CA GLY A 257 10.52 17.41 -2.73
C GLY A 257 10.75 15.93 -2.36
N PRO A 258 10.45 14.96 -3.24
CA PRO A 258 10.24 13.57 -2.83
C PRO A 258 11.57 12.84 -2.68
N GLY A 259 11.99 12.60 -1.44
CA GLY A 259 13.15 11.79 -1.11
C GLY A 259 12.90 11.07 0.20
N VAL A 260 12.73 9.75 0.12
CA VAL A 260 13.10 8.73 1.10
C VAL A 260 12.84 9.10 2.57
N GLY A 261 11.77 8.52 3.12
CA GLY A 261 11.42 8.64 4.53
C GLY A 261 12.61 8.36 5.45
N ALA A 262 13.07 9.42 6.10
CA ALA A 262 13.88 9.37 7.30
C ALA A 262 12.94 9.79 8.44
N ASP A 263 12.47 8.82 9.24
CA ASP A 263 11.86 9.09 10.53
C ASP A 263 12.22 7.96 11.53
N ARG A 264 13.16 8.29 12.42
CA ARG A 264 13.49 7.70 13.74
C ARG A 264 14.09 6.28 13.81
N PRO A 265 14.94 6.01 14.83
CA PRO A 265 15.58 4.72 15.02
C PRO A 265 14.56 3.73 15.57
N GLU A 266 14.00 2.91 14.67
CA GLU A 266 13.35 1.68 15.06
C GLU A 266 14.43 0.72 15.61
N GLU A 267 14.53 0.64 16.93
CA GLU A 267 15.34 -0.34 17.65
C GLU A 267 14.90 -1.80 17.41
N ASN A 268 13.82 -2.01 16.63
CA ASN A 268 13.23 -3.30 16.33
C ASN A 268 13.07 -3.59 14.82
N SER A 269 13.61 -2.78 13.89
CA SER A 269 13.57 -3.19 12.48
C SER A 269 14.46 -4.41 12.29
N PRO A 270 13.99 -5.46 11.60
CA PRO A 270 14.84 -6.61 11.27
C PRO A 270 16.08 -6.12 10.51
N LYS A 271 17.26 -6.62 10.88
CA LYS A 271 18.51 -6.32 10.18
C LYS A 271 18.37 -6.73 8.72
N ALA A 272 18.30 -5.73 7.84
CA ALA A 272 18.13 -5.94 6.41
C ALA A 272 19.21 -5.21 5.63
N LEU A 273 19.49 -5.66 4.42
CA LEU A 273 20.37 -4.97 3.50
C LEU A 273 19.87 -5.09 2.08
N HIS A 274 20.32 -4.19 1.21
CA HIS A 274 20.02 -4.23 -0.20
C HIS A 274 21.28 -4.47 -1.02
N VAL A 275 21.23 -5.43 -1.94
CA VAL A 275 22.26 -5.67 -2.95
C VAL A 275 21.74 -5.17 -4.28
N LEU A 276 22.39 -4.17 -4.87
CA LEU A 276 22.05 -3.61 -6.17
C LEU A 276 23.03 -4.11 -7.23
N SER A 277 22.52 -4.82 -8.24
CA SER A 277 23.27 -5.25 -9.42
C SER A 277 23.24 -4.16 -10.49
N TRP A 278 24.41 -3.67 -10.91
CA TRP A 278 24.50 -2.55 -11.85
C TRP A 278 24.30 -2.98 -13.30
N THR A 279 23.66 -2.12 -14.09
CA THR A 279 23.52 -2.33 -15.54
C THR A 279 24.85 -2.09 -16.27
N PRO A 280 25.01 -2.56 -17.52
CA PRO A 280 26.18 -2.24 -18.34
C PRO A 280 26.42 -0.74 -18.49
N GLU A 281 25.36 0.08 -18.57
CA GLU A 281 25.45 1.54 -18.70
C GLU A 281 26.02 2.15 -17.42
N GLN A 282 25.53 1.75 -16.25
CA GLN A 282 26.08 2.20 -14.96
C GLN A 282 27.52 1.74 -14.78
N ARG A 283 27.82 0.50 -15.18
CA ARG A 283 29.19 -0.06 -15.14
C ARG A 283 30.16 0.72 -16.00
N ALA A 284 29.72 1.23 -17.15
CA ALA A 284 30.54 2.04 -18.05
C ALA A 284 30.98 3.38 -17.42
N SER A 285 30.19 3.93 -16.48
CA SER A 285 30.56 5.10 -15.67
C SER A 285 31.67 4.79 -14.63
N GLY A 286 31.92 3.51 -14.36
CA GLY A 286 32.94 3.05 -13.43
C GLY A 286 32.47 2.94 -11.97
N ILE A 287 33.23 2.21 -11.15
CA ILE A 287 32.87 1.92 -9.75
C ILE A 287 32.78 3.18 -8.86
N HIS A 288 33.40 4.29 -9.29
CA HIS A 288 33.34 5.59 -8.63
C HIS A 288 32.18 6.48 -9.10
N ASP A 289 31.22 5.95 -9.84
CA ASP A 289 30.10 6.76 -10.34
C ASP A 289 29.36 7.49 -9.20
N GLY A 290 29.12 8.79 -9.38
CA GLY A 290 28.51 9.63 -8.36
C GLY A 290 29.40 10.03 -7.15
N CYS A 291 30.67 9.61 -7.08
CA CYS A 291 31.60 10.06 -6.03
C CYS A 291 31.95 11.55 -6.11
N GLY A 292 31.66 12.21 -7.24
CA GLY A 292 31.87 13.64 -7.42
C GLY A 292 30.68 14.52 -7.03
N PHE A 293 29.58 13.94 -6.53
CA PHE A 293 28.40 14.72 -6.15
C PHE A 293 28.62 15.43 -4.80
N PRO A 294 28.06 16.65 -4.62
CA PRO A 294 28.13 17.35 -3.34
C PRO A 294 27.55 16.51 -2.18
N GLY A 295 28.27 16.44 -1.06
CA GLY A 295 27.87 15.66 0.11
C GLY A 295 28.06 14.14 -0.05
N VAL A 296 28.85 13.70 -1.03
CA VAL A 296 29.26 12.31 -1.23
C VAL A 296 30.77 12.21 -1.06
N GLU A 297 31.22 11.35 -0.16
CA GLU A 297 32.62 11.04 0.07
C GLU A 297 32.88 9.57 -0.25
N CYS A 298 33.81 9.31 -1.16
CA CYS A 298 34.22 7.96 -1.50
C CYS A 298 35.63 7.67 -1.04
N SER A 299 35.84 6.52 -0.40
CA SER A 299 37.16 5.98 -0.09
C SER A 299 37.32 4.58 -0.67
N GLU A 300 38.54 4.21 -1.02
CA GLU A 300 38.87 2.85 -1.46
C GLU A 300 39.38 2.03 -0.28
N GLN A 301 38.88 0.80 -0.14
CA GLN A 301 39.32 -0.15 0.87
C GLN A 301 39.25 -1.56 0.29
N ASP A 302 40.37 -2.28 0.27
CA ASP A 302 40.45 -3.69 -0.18
C ASP A 302 39.73 -3.96 -1.52
N SER A 303 39.98 -3.12 -2.53
CA SER A 303 39.35 -3.15 -3.87
C SER A 303 37.85 -2.81 -3.92
N MET A 304 37.27 -2.39 -2.79
CA MET A 304 35.92 -1.86 -2.68
C MET A 304 35.92 -0.33 -2.66
N VAL A 305 34.79 0.25 -3.05
CA VAL A 305 34.53 1.69 -2.88
C VAL A 305 33.49 1.86 -1.79
N VAL A 306 33.89 2.52 -0.71
CA VAL A 306 33.06 2.86 0.43
C VAL A 306 32.49 4.25 0.20
N VAL A 307 31.18 4.36 0.15
CA VAL A 307 30.49 5.62 -0.14
C VAL A 307 29.79 6.09 1.13
N HIS A 308 30.19 7.27 1.58
CA HIS A 308 29.50 7.98 2.64
C HIS A 308 28.68 9.10 2.02
N ARG A 309 27.41 9.22 2.44
CA ARG A 309 26.56 10.36 2.05
C ARG A 309 26.21 11.15 3.30
N GLY A 310 26.05 12.44 3.13
CA GLY A 310 25.69 13.34 4.22
C GLY A 310 25.92 14.78 3.80
N THR A 311 24.88 15.59 3.89
CA THR A 311 24.97 17.03 3.75
C THR A 311 24.80 17.63 5.14
N ASP A 312 25.79 18.38 5.63
CA ASP A 312 25.86 19.41 6.70
C ASP A 312 24.80 19.54 7.81
N ASN A 313 23.86 18.63 7.98
CA ASN A 313 22.77 18.64 8.96
C ASN A 313 23.25 18.17 10.35
N GLY A 314 24.53 18.38 10.66
CA GLY A 314 25.15 18.06 11.95
C GLY A 314 25.43 16.58 12.24
N CYS A 315 24.99 15.64 11.38
CA CYS A 315 25.17 14.20 11.62
C CYS A 315 26.45 13.59 10.98
N GLY A 316 27.27 14.39 10.32
CA GLY A 316 28.46 13.91 9.62
C GLY A 316 28.16 12.98 8.42
N PRO A 317 29.18 12.63 7.64
CA PRO A 317 29.05 11.60 6.61
C PRO A 317 28.77 10.23 7.26
N HIS A 318 27.74 9.53 6.80
CA HIS A 318 27.42 8.18 7.26
C HIS A 318 27.60 7.17 6.13
N LEU A 319 28.02 5.96 6.47
CA LEU A 319 28.22 4.87 5.51
C LEU A 319 26.89 4.56 4.81
N SER A 320 26.83 4.82 3.51
CA SER A 320 25.61 4.68 2.72
C SER A 320 25.63 3.48 1.79
N GLU A 321 26.78 3.13 1.21
CA GLU A 321 26.91 1.90 0.42
C GLU A 321 28.37 1.44 0.31
N VAL A 322 28.56 0.14 0.11
CA VAL A 322 29.86 -0.46 -0.24
C VAL A 322 29.73 -1.06 -1.63
N ARG A 323 30.60 -0.66 -2.56
CA ARG A 323 30.60 -1.12 -3.94
C ARG A 323 31.75 -2.07 -4.17
N THR A 324 31.49 -3.17 -4.87
CA THR A 324 32.49 -4.18 -5.20
C THR A 324 32.39 -4.57 -6.66
N ARG A 325 33.52 -5.03 -7.23
CA ARG A 325 33.58 -5.61 -8.57
C ARG A 325 33.60 -7.13 -8.43
N LEU A 326 32.68 -7.79 -9.13
CA LEU A 326 32.58 -9.24 -9.17
C LEU A 326 33.59 -9.85 -10.14
N ASP A 327 33.77 -11.16 -10.09
CA ASP A 327 34.74 -11.90 -10.93
C ASP A 327 34.48 -11.77 -12.43
N ASP A 328 33.22 -11.59 -12.84
CA ASP A 328 32.83 -11.37 -14.24
C ASP A 328 32.96 -9.89 -14.69
N GLY A 329 33.48 -9.03 -13.81
CA GLY A 329 33.61 -7.60 -14.01
C GLY A 329 32.32 -6.81 -13.81
N ALA A 330 31.20 -7.43 -13.41
CA ALA A 330 30.01 -6.71 -12.98
C ALA A 330 30.31 -5.91 -11.69
N ILE A 331 29.48 -4.89 -11.45
CA ILE A 331 29.57 -4.07 -10.24
C ILE A 331 28.30 -4.28 -9.44
N ALA A 332 28.46 -4.43 -8.14
CA ALA A 332 27.36 -4.52 -7.19
C ALA A 332 27.56 -3.52 -6.06
N SER A 333 26.46 -3.00 -5.51
CA SER A 333 26.52 -2.18 -4.30
C SER A 333 25.63 -2.70 -3.18
N VAL A 334 26.18 -2.72 -1.96
CA VAL A 334 25.51 -3.15 -0.73
C VAL A 334 25.10 -1.91 0.05
N HIS A 335 23.81 -1.76 0.34
CA HIS A 335 23.25 -0.64 1.10
C HIS A 335 22.72 -1.18 2.44
N PRO A 336 23.09 -0.58 3.58
CA PRO A 336 22.45 -0.91 4.85
C PRO A 336 20.97 -0.51 4.82
N HIS A 337 20.12 -1.33 5.45
CA HIS A 337 18.75 -0.97 5.80
C HIS A 337 18.55 -1.16 7.31
N GLY A 338 18.42 -0.05 8.04
CA GLY A 338 18.41 -0.05 9.50
C GLY A 338 19.82 -0.11 10.11
N ALA A 339 19.92 -0.63 11.33
CA ALA A 339 21.17 -0.67 12.11
C ALA A 339 22.07 -1.86 11.74
N VAL A 340 22.60 -1.86 10.52
CA VAL A 340 23.63 -2.84 10.09
C VAL A 340 25.02 -2.29 10.43
N ALA A 341 25.81 -3.07 11.16
CA ALA A 341 27.16 -2.69 11.52
C ALA A 341 28.06 -2.59 10.26
N PRO A 342 28.98 -1.62 10.16
CA PRO A 342 29.86 -1.46 9.01
C PRO A 342 30.62 -2.75 8.65
N GLU A 343 31.14 -3.47 9.65
CA GLU A 343 31.89 -4.71 9.47
C GLU A 343 31.05 -5.78 8.76
N GLN A 344 29.75 -5.80 9.05
CA GLN A 344 28.81 -6.73 8.43
C GLN A 344 28.54 -6.36 6.95
N LEU A 345 28.51 -5.07 6.61
CA LEU A 345 28.41 -4.64 5.20
C LEU A 345 29.64 -5.06 4.40
N PHE A 346 30.84 -4.90 4.96
CA PHE A 346 32.07 -5.35 4.31
C PHE A 346 32.12 -6.87 4.15
N ALA A 347 31.69 -7.63 5.17
CA ALA A 347 31.58 -9.08 5.07
C ALA A 347 30.61 -9.51 3.97
N VAL A 348 29.45 -8.84 3.86
CA VAL A 348 28.46 -9.08 2.81
C VAL A 348 29.02 -8.72 1.43
N ALA A 349 29.67 -7.57 1.29
CA ALA A 349 30.27 -7.14 0.03
C ALA A 349 31.36 -8.11 -0.46
N ASN A 350 32.15 -8.70 0.45
CA ASN A 350 33.12 -9.75 0.13
C ASN A 350 32.47 -11.08 -0.26
N ALA A 351 31.27 -11.37 0.25
CA ALA A 351 30.53 -12.60 -0.03
C ALA A 351 29.64 -12.49 -1.28
N LEU A 352 29.65 -11.34 -1.98
CA LEU A 352 28.94 -11.20 -3.25
C LEU A 352 29.68 -11.92 -4.37
N ARG A 353 28.93 -12.65 -5.19
CA ARG A 353 29.41 -13.26 -6.42
C ARG A 353 28.43 -13.06 -7.56
N ALA A 354 28.91 -13.28 -8.78
CA ALA A 354 28.02 -13.35 -9.94
C ALA A 354 27.10 -14.57 -9.83
N GLU A 355 25.86 -14.44 -10.29
CA GLU A 355 24.93 -15.57 -10.41
C GLU A 355 25.52 -16.67 -11.31
N THR A 356 25.23 -17.92 -10.97
CA THR A 356 25.59 -19.10 -11.76
C THR A 356 24.42 -19.52 -12.66
N ALA A 357 24.71 -20.37 -13.66
CA ALA A 357 23.69 -20.83 -14.59
C ALA A 357 22.56 -21.60 -13.85
N GLY A 358 21.32 -21.14 -14.00
CA GLY A 358 20.13 -21.73 -13.35
C GLY A 358 19.85 -21.20 -11.94
N GLU A 359 20.75 -20.44 -11.34
CA GLU A 359 20.57 -19.88 -9.99
C GLU A 359 19.46 -18.83 -9.95
N ARG A 360 19.23 -18.12 -11.07
CA ARG A 360 18.14 -17.17 -11.21
C ARG A 360 16.77 -17.77 -10.90
N ASP A 361 16.49 -18.97 -11.41
CA ASP A 361 15.22 -19.66 -11.17
C ASP A 361 15.12 -20.10 -9.71
N ALA A 362 16.25 -20.51 -9.09
CA ALA A 362 16.31 -20.85 -7.68
C ALA A 362 16.05 -19.63 -6.78
N LEU A 363 16.59 -18.46 -7.13
CA LEU A 363 16.34 -17.19 -6.44
C LEU A 363 14.87 -16.77 -6.53
N ILE A 364 14.24 -16.95 -7.69
CA ILE A 364 12.80 -16.72 -7.83
C ILE A 364 12.05 -17.62 -6.83
N GLU A 365 12.32 -18.93 -6.85
CA GLU A 365 11.66 -19.88 -5.94
C GLU A 365 11.92 -19.57 -4.45
N GLU A 366 13.10 -19.08 -4.09
CA GLU A 366 13.43 -18.70 -2.71
C GLU A 366 12.66 -17.46 -2.26
N VAL A 367 12.62 -16.42 -3.10
CA VAL A 367 11.85 -15.18 -2.84
C VAL A 367 10.35 -15.46 -2.74
N LEU A 368 9.83 -16.50 -3.39
CA LEU A 368 8.43 -16.91 -3.28
C LEU A 368 8.10 -17.69 -2.00
N ARG A 369 9.11 -18.23 -1.31
CA ARG A 369 8.91 -19.00 -0.06
C ARG A 369 8.99 -18.13 1.20
N GLY A 370 9.73 -17.02 1.14
CA GLY A 370 9.93 -16.09 2.26
C GLY A 370 8.73 -15.20 2.51
#